data_AF-G0QJB9-F1
#
_entry.id   AF-G0QJB9-F1
#
_cell.length_a   1.000
_cell.length_b   1.000
_cell.length_c   1.000
_cell.angle_alpha   90.00
_cell.angle_beta   90.00
_cell.angle_gamma   90.00
#
_symmetry.space_group_name_H-M   'P 1'
#
loop_
_entity.id
_entity.type
_entity.pdbx_description
1 polymer ?
#
loop_
_entity_poly.entity_id
_entity_poly.type
_entity_poly.pdbx_seq_one_letter_code
_entity_poly.pdbx_strand_id
1 'polypeptide(L)'
;MIDNNKETIVLFIYKIVYIFIKYILFIYFIYFLDVFKNIRIMGTVIIVLSNIIVAYFLLLTAPLLIMKAWEGINKDQINLVIYILRLLKTIYYLFSDFYVLYYIFYGLTAIVGTVYNPFFFCFHLFDIIVRYPDLLNVVKSVWIPKKAIMYTYFLFIVLMYIFTLFGYYWLRESYPEEYCASTFKCLLTAIDRSFKYDGGIGGFFQSFRKDDGNREDSDIAYFFTRFFFDNIYYILLMIVMINIVSGIIIDQFGELREKSKNYDSDLKNKCFICGFSNEEIEKDSDKNQDFKFHTKEDHYMWNYLYYIAYLQDKKQTEYTGIESYVAEKIEQKEISWFPINRAICMNKSVLVKENQQVVNSLKEIMKSVIFYFIYILAYYFQA
;
A
#
# COMPACT_ATOMS: atom_id res chain seq x y z
N MET A 1 -35.55 -43.80 60.79
CA MET A 1 -35.48 -44.49 59.49
C MET A 1 -35.73 -43.59 58.27
N ILE A 2 -35.92 -42.26 58.43
CA ILE A 2 -36.26 -41.34 57.33
C ILE A 2 -35.05 -40.44 56.92
N ASP A 3 -34.02 -40.28 57.76
CA ASP A 3 -32.86 -39.43 57.43
C ASP A 3 -31.84 -40.06 56.48
N ASN A 4 -31.62 -41.38 56.51
CA ASN A 4 -30.67 -42.03 55.58
C ASN A 4 -31.11 -41.96 54.11
N ASN A 5 -32.41 -41.76 53.83
CA ASN A 5 -32.89 -41.69 52.44
C ASN A 5 -32.65 -40.31 51.81
N LYS A 6 -32.64 -39.22 52.60
CA LYS A 6 -32.41 -37.88 52.07
C LYS A 6 -30.95 -37.66 51.65
N GLU A 7 -29.99 -38.13 52.45
CA GLU A 7 -28.57 -38.04 52.07
C GLU A 7 -28.24 -38.89 50.84
N THR A 8 -28.84 -40.08 50.74
CA THR A 8 -28.65 -40.96 49.58
C THR A 8 -29.22 -40.36 48.30
N ILE A 9 -30.39 -39.70 48.37
CA ILE A 9 -31.00 -39.02 47.21
C ILE A 9 -30.19 -37.78 46.81
N VAL A 10 -29.69 -36.99 47.77
CA VAL A 10 -28.87 -35.80 47.46
C VAL A 10 -27.53 -36.21 46.82
N LEU A 11 -26.87 -37.26 47.33
CA LEU A 11 -25.66 -37.82 46.73
C LEU A 11 -25.91 -38.42 45.33
N PHE A 12 -27.08 -39.02 45.11
CA PHE A 12 -27.50 -39.55 43.82
C PHE A 12 -27.75 -38.42 42.79
N ILE A 13 -28.47 -37.37 43.18
CA ILE A 13 -28.71 -36.18 42.34
C ILE A 13 -27.38 -35.47 42.03
N TYR A 14 -26.48 -35.31 43.02
CA TYR A 14 -25.17 -34.70 42.80
C TYR A 14 -24.31 -35.50 41.81
N LYS A 15 -24.31 -36.84 41.91
CA LYS A 15 -23.60 -37.71 40.95
C LYS A 15 -24.18 -37.61 39.54
N ILE A 16 -25.51 -37.55 39.39
CA ILE A 16 -26.16 -37.39 38.08
C ILE A 16 -25.83 -36.03 37.47
N VAL A 17 -25.93 -34.96 38.24
CA VAL A 17 -25.61 -33.59 37.78
C VAL A 17 -24.12 -33.48 37.40
N TYR A 18 -23.22 -34.07 38.20
CA TYR A 18 -21.79 -34.10 37.88
C TYR A 18 -21.46 -34.86 36.59
N ILE A 19 -22.10 -36.01 36.35
CA ILE A 19 -21.96 -36.78 35.11
C ILE A 19 -22.51 -35.98 33.93
N PHE A 20 -23.65 -35.32 34.09
CA PHE A 20 -24.29 -34.52 33.05
C PHE A 20 -23.44 -33.30 32.66
N ILE A 21 -22.85 -32.60 33.64
CA ILE A 21 -21.90 -31.50 33.41
C ILE A 21 -20.64 -31.98 32.71
N LYS A 22 -20.07 -33.12 33.13
CA LYS A 22 -18.92 -33.74 32.43
C LYS A 22 -19.26 -34.13 30.99
N TYR A 23 -20.47 -34.62 30.75
CA TYR A 23 -20.92 -35.03 29.41
C TYR A 23 -21.11 -33.81 28.49
N ILE A 24 -21.69 -32.72 28.99
CA ILE A 24 -21.80 -31.45 28.26
C ILE A 24 -20.42 -30.86 27.98
N LEU A 25 -19.52 -30.83 28.96
CA LEU A 25 -18.14 -30.36 28.77
C LEU A 25 -17.36 -31.24 27.79
N PHE A 26 -17.59 -32.56 27.79
CA PHE A 26 -16.97 -33.50 26.87
C PHE A 26 -17.51 -33.34 25.44
N ILE A 27 -18.82 -33.13 25.26
CA ILE A 27 -19.42 -32.82 23.96
C ILE A 27 -18.92 -31.47 23.44
N TYR A 28 -18.86 -30.44 24.30
CA TYR A 28 -18.31 -29.13 23.93
C TYR A 28 -16.83 -29.25 23.59
N PHE A 29 -16.06 -30.04 24.33
CA PHE A 29 -14.65 -30.33 24.07
C PHE A 29 -14.44 -31.12 22.77
N ILE A 30 -15.30 -32.08 22.43
CA ILE A 30 -15.24 -32.80 21.15
C ILE A 30 -15.60 -31.87 19.99
N TYR A 31 -16.67 -31.07 20.10
CA TYR A 31 -17.07 -30.13 19.06
C TYR A 31 -16.02 -29.03 18.87
N PHE A 32 -15.42 -28.56 19.97
CA PHE A 32 -14.28 -27.66 19.98
C PHE A 32 -13.06 -28.34 19.33
N LEU A 33 -12.71 -29.57 19.70
CA LEU A 33 -11.60 -30.30 19.08
C LEU A 33 -11.81 -30.53 17.58
N ASP A 34 -13.03 -30.81 17.12
CA ASP A 34 -13.34 -30.95 15.68
C ASP A 34 -13.23 -29.60 14.95
N VAL A 35 -13.68 -28.50 15.55
CA VAL A 35 -13.47 -27.16 15.02
C VAL A 35 -11.98 -26.81 14.96
N PHE A 36 -11.20 -27.11 16.02
CA PHE A 36 -9.75 -26.87 16.04
C PHE A 36 -8.99 -27.78 15.07
N LYS A 37 -9.42 -29.03 14.90
CA LYS A 37 -8.87 -29.96 13.91
C LYS A 37 -9.18 -29.47 12.48
N ASN A 38 -10.40 -29.01 12.23
CA ASN A 38 -10.80 -28.42 10.95
C ASN A 38 -10.04 -27.12 10.66
N ILE A 39 -9.84 -26.27 11.67
CA ILE A 39 -9.02 -25.05 11.57
C ILE A 39 -7.55 -25.40 11.31
N ARG A 40 -6.99 -26.42 11.95
CA ARG A 40 -5.61 -26.87 11.68
C ARG A 40 -5.47 -27.43 10.26
N ILE A 41 -6.46 -28.19 9.78
CA ILE A 41 -6.48 -28.70 8.40
C ILE A 41 -6.56 -27.52 7.41
N MET A 42 -7.52 -26.61 7.58
CA MET A 42 -7.62 -25.42 6.72
C MET A 42 -6.38 -24.53 6.81
N GLY A 43 -5.83 -24.33 8.01
CA GLY A 43 -4.60 -23.58 8.23
C GLY A 43 -3.41 -24.20 7.50
N THR A 44 -3.28 -25.53 7.56
CA THR A 44 -2.23 -26.25 6.81
C THR A 44 -2.43 -26.08 5.30
N VAL A 45 -3.66 -26.16 4.79
CA VAL A 45 -3.97 -25.90 3.38
C VAL A 45 -3.60 -24.47 2.98
N ILE A 46 -3.93 -23.47 3.80
CA ILE A 46 -3.57 -22.06 3.57
C ILE A 46 -2.05 -21.87 3.58
N ILE A 47 -1.31 -22.52 4.48
CA ILE A 47 0.15 -22.50 4.49
C ILE A 47 0.70 -23.08 3.18
N VAL A 48 0.19 -24.24 2.73
CA VAL A 48 0.66 -24.86 1.48
C VAL A 48 0.37 -23.94 0.28
N LEU A 49 -0.85 -23.42 0.17
CA LEU A 49 -1.24 -22.53 -0.92
C LEU A 49 -0.45 -21.21 -0.92
N SER A 50 -0.24 -20.60 0.24
CA SER A 50 0.56 -19.37 0.36
C SER A 50 2.01 -19.61 -0.02
N ASN A 51 2.61 -20.72 0.39
CA ASN A 51 3.97 -21.07 -0.03
C ASN A 51 4.07 -21.33 -1.54
N ILE A 52 3.05 -21.94 -2.16
CA ILE A 52 2.99 -22.11 -3.62
C ILE A 52 2.94 -20.74 -4.32
N ILE A 53 2.11 -19.82 -3.82
CA ILE A 53 1.99 -18.45 -4.37
C ILE A 53 3.32 -17.69 -4.22
N VAL A 54 3.94 -17.74 -3.04
CA VAL A 54 5.25 -17.12 -2.76
C VAL A 54 6.31 -17.72 -3.68
N ALA A 55 6.37 -19.04 -3.81
CA ALA A 55 7.34 -19.72 -4.66
C ALA A 55 7.15 -19.35 -6.14
N TYR A 56 5.91 -19.34 -6.63
CA TYR A 56 5.60 -18.90 -7.99
C TYR A 56 6.02 -17.44 -8.23
N PHE A 57 5.67 -16.56 -7.30
CA PHE A 57 6.04 -15.15 -7.38
C PHE A 57 7.56 -14.96 -7.38
N LEU A 58 8.28 -15.64 -6.49
CA LEU A 58 9.74 -15.60 -6.42
C LEU A 58 10.40 -16.23 -7.66
N LEU A 59 9.87 -17.33 -8.20
CA LEU A 59 10.39 -17.94 -9.43
C LEU A 59 10.33 -16.99 -10.62
N LEU A 60 9.29 -16.16 -10.71
CA LEU A 60 9.16 -15.16 -11.77
C LEU A 60 9.98 -13.89 -11.50
N THR A 61 10.00 -13.41 -10.27
CA THR A 61 10.58 -12.10 -9.92
C THR A 61 12.05 -12.15 -9.52
N ALA A 62 12.50 -13.23 -8.87
CA ALA A 62 13.88 -13.35 -8.40
C ALA A 62 14.91 -13.30 -9.52
N PRO A 63 14.72 -13.98 -10.68
CA PRO A 63 15.63 -13.82 -11.82
C PRO A 63 15.75 -12.35 -12.23
N LEU A 64 14.65 -11.63 -12.38
CA LEU A 64 14.63 -10.21 -12.79
C LEU A 64 15.41 -9.32 -11.79
N LEU A 65 15.22 -9.55 -10.49
CA LEU A 65 15.90 -8.78 -9.43
C LEU A 65 17.40 -9.09 -9.35
N ILE A 66 17.78 -10.36 -9.52
CA ILE A 66 19.18 -10.78 -9.65
C ILE A 66 19.79 -10.06 -10.85
N MET A 67 19.17 -10.12 -12.01
CA MET A 67 19.78 -9.55 -13.21
C MET A 67 19.96 -8.04 -13.14
N LYS A 68 19.04 -7.32 -12.47
CA LYS A 68 19.22 -5.90 -12.14
C LYS A 68 20.34 -5.65 -11.12
N ALA A 69 20.50 -6.51 -10.12
CA ALA A 69 21.57 -6.35 -9.13
C ALA A 69 22.97 -6.57 -9.74
N TRP A 70 23.04 -7.42 -10.77
CA TRP A 70 24.25 -7.89 -11.45
C TRP A 70 24.51 -7.23 -12.81
N GLU A 71 23.73 -6.22 -13.21
CA GLU A 71 23.94 -5.48 -14.47
C GLU A 71 25.32 -4.78 -14.49
N GLY A 72 26.03 -4.88 -15.62
CA GLY A 72 27.25 -4.11 -15.91
C GLY A 72 28.57 -4.72 -15.43
N ILE A 73 28.62 -6.03 -15.12
CA ILE A 73 29.85 -6.73 -14.71
C ILE A 73 30.35 -7.62 -15.85
N ASN A 74 31.61 -7.43 -16.26
CA ASN A 74 32.33 -8.41 -17.06
C ASN A 74 32.76 -9.58 -16.17
N LYS A 75 32.56 -10.82 -16.66
CA LYS A 75 32.85 -12.06 -15.91
C LYS A 75 34.28 -12.13 -15.36
N ASP A 76 35.21 -11.40 -15.97
CA ASP A 76 36.63 -11.42 -15.65
C ASP A 76 37.02 -10.54 -14.43
N GLN A 77 36.10 -9.74 -13.88
CA GLN A 77 36.37 -8.79 -12.78
C GLN A 77 35.76 -9.19 -11.42
N ILE A 78 35.25 -10.42 -11.27
CA ILE A 78 34.52 -10.83 -10.06
C ILE A 78 35.49 -11.31 -8.97
N ASN A 79 35.75 -10.43 -7.99
CA ASN A 79 36.38 -10.79 -6.72
C ASN A 79 35.33 -11.23 -5.67
N LEU A 80 35.76 -12.01 -4.66
CA LEU A 80 34.90 -12.50 -3.57
C LEU A 80 34.13 -11.37 -2.86
N VAL A 81 34.79 -10.22 -2.62
CA VAL A 81 34.17 -9.05 -1.97
C VAL A 81 33.06 -8.44 -2.82
N ILE A 82 33.28 -8.32 -4.13
CA ILE A 82 32.28 -7.79 -5.07
C ILE A 82 31.10 -8.75 -5.14
N TYR A 83 31.36 -10.06 -5.14
CA TYR A 83 30.32 -11.08 -5.11
C TYR A 83 29.41 -10.95 -3.87
N ILE A 84 30.00 -10.84 -2.67
CA ILE A 84 29.25 -10.68 -1.41
C ILE A 84 28.42 -9.40 -1.39
N LEU A 85 29.01 -8.26 -1.78
CA LEU A 85 28.31 -6.98 -1.83
C LEU A 85 27.11 -7.02 -2.79
N ARG A 86 27.23 -7.72 -3.91
CA ARG A 86 26.15 -7.87 -4.90
C ARG A 86 25.07 -8.83 -4.41
N LEU A 87 25.44 -9.89 -3.71
CA LEU A 87 24.48 -10.77 -3.06
C LEU A 87 23.65 -10.02 -2.00
N LEU A 88 24.30 -9.21 -1.16
CA LEU A 88 23.61 -8.32 -0.22
C LEU A 88 22.71 -7.31 -0.93
N LYS A 89 23.16 -6.73 -2.04
CA LYS A 89 22.33 -5.82 -2.87
C LYS A 89 21.10 -6.52 -3.46
N THR A 90 21.25 -7.79 -3.84
CA THR A 90 20.13 -8.60 -4.37
C THR A 90 19.10 -8.88 -3.28
N ILE A 91 19.56 -9.25 -2.08
CA ILE A 91 18.70 -9.42 -0.89
C ILE A 91 18.00 -8.11 -0.56
N TYR A 92 18.71 -6.98 -0.58
CA TYR A 92 18.11 -5.67 -0.34
C TYR A 92 17.00 -5.36 -1.35
N TYR A 93 17.19 -5.62 -2.64
CA TYR A 93 16.15 -5.40 -3.64
C TYR A 93 14.94 -6.33 -3.44
N LEU A 94 15.18 -7.59 -3.05
CA LEU A 94 14.11 -8.53 -2.73
C LEU A 94 13.24 -8.05 -1.57
N PHE A 95 13.86 -7.58 -0.48
CA PHE A 95 13.14 -7.04 0.68
C PHE A 95 12.64 -5.61 0.50
N SER A 96 13.06 -4.90 -0.55
CA SER A 96 12.52 -3.57 -0.87
C SER A 96 11.19 -3.64 -1.63
N ASP A 97 10.87 -4.80 -2.21
CA ASP A 97 9.61 -4.99 -2.94
C ASP A 97 8.44 -5.21 -1.97
N PHE A 98 7.40 -4.40 -2.12
CA PHE A 98 6.21 -4.45 -1.28
C PHE A 98 5.48 -5.80 -1.36
N TYR A 99 5.36 -6.38 -2.56
CA TYR A 99 4.64 -7.63 -2.76
C TYR A 99 5.39 -8.81 -2.13
N VAL A 100 6.72 -8.82 -2.24
CA VAL A 100 7.55 -9.84 -1.56
C VAL A 100 7.32 -9.78 -0.05
N LEU A 101 7.45 -8.59 0.56
CA LEU A 101 7.23 -8.41 1.99
C LEU A 101 5.83 -8.81 2.43
N TYR A 102 4.81 -8.45 1.65
CA TYR A 102 3.42 -8.80 1.90
C TYR A 102 3.21 -10.31 1.93
N TYR A 103 3.72 -11.05 0.94
CA TYR A 103 3.54 -12.51 0.90
C TYR A 103 4.37 -13.25 1.95
N ILE A 104 5.55 -12.73 2.34
CA ILE A 104 6.30 -13.23 3.50
C ILE A 104 5.47 -13.06 4.77
N PHE A 105 4.89 -11.88 4.99
CA PHE A 105 4.03 -11.61 6.14
C PHE A 105 2.76 -12.49 6.14
N TYR A 106 2.16 -12.72 4.97
CA TYR A 106 1.02 -13.62 4.78
C TYR A 106 1.38 -15.06 5.23
N GLY A 107 2.52 -15.60 4.77
CA GLY A 107 3.00 -16.91 5.21
C GLY A 107 3.29 -16.98 6.72
N LEU A 108 3.93 -15.95 7.29
CA LEU A 108 4.21 -15.88 8.72
C LEU A 108 2.94 -15.88 9.55
N THR A 109 1.94 -15.08 9.19
CA THR A 109 0.66 -15.05 9.91
C THR A 109 -0.13 -16.35 9.76
N ALA A 110 0.01 -17.09 8.66
CA ALA A 110 -0.58 -18.42 8.48
C ALA A 110 0.04 -19.47 9.43
N ILE A 111 1.36 -19.44 9.57
CA ILE A 111 2.12 -20.32 10.50
C ILE A 111 1.73 -19.99 11.94
N VAL A 112 1.77 -18.71 12.33
CA VAL A 112 1.38 -18.27 13.69
C VAL A 112 -0.10 -18.57 13.95
N GLY A 113 -0.95 -18.43 12.94
CA GLY A 113 -2.38 -18.78 12.99
C GLY A 113 -2.64 -20.24 13.30
N THR A 114 -1.82 -21.13 12.73
CA THR A 114 -1.95 -22.58 12.90
C THR A 114 -1.31 -23.09 14.19
N VAL A 115 -0.15 -22.53 14.57
CA VAL A 115 0.65 -23.01 15.72
C VAL A 115 0.23 -22.35 17.03
N TYR A 116 -0.02 -21.04 17.02
CA TYR A 116 -0.23 -20.26 18.24
C TYR A 116 -1.69 -19.90 18.50
N ASN A 117 -2.34 -19.14 17.60
CA ASN A 117 -3.73 -18.73 17.79
C ASN A 117 -4.45 -18.49 16.46
N PRO A 118 -5.63 -19.10 16.21
CA PRO A 118 -6.42 -18.91 14.99
C PRO A 118 -6.78 -17.45 14.66
N PHE A 119 -6.74 -16.54 15.64
CA PHE A 119 -6.99 -15.11 15.43
C PHE A 119 -6.15 -14.51 14.30
N PHE A 120 -4.90 -14.97 14.11
CA PHE A 120 -4.01 -14.43 13.08
C PHE A 120 -4.48 -14.72 11.63
N PHE A 121 -5.44 -15.62 11.43
CA PHE A 121 -6.09 -15.77 10.12
C PHE A 121 -6.90 -14.53 9.71
N CYS A 122 -7.25 -13.63 10.64
CA CYS A 122 -7.91 -12.37 10.30
C CYS A 122 -7.08 -11.50 9.33
N PHE A 123 -5.75 -11.58 9.41
CA PHE A 123 -4.88 -10.81 8.53
C PHE A 123 -4.98 -11.24 7.06
N HIS A 124 -5.43 -12.47 6.79
CA HIS A 124 -5.58 -12.98 5.44
C HIS A 124 -6.75 -12.32 4.71
N LEU A 125 -7.70 -11.73 5.45
CA LEU A 125 -8.81 -10.97 4.88
C LEU A 125 -8.35 -9.68 4.18
N PHE A 126 -7.18 -9.14 4.54
CA PHE A 126 -6.63 -7.95 3.89
C PHE A 126 -6.16 -8.22 2.45
N ASP A 127 -6.10 -9.48 2.00
CA ASP A 127 -5.71 -9.84 0.64
C ASP A 127 -6.62 -9.23 -0.44
N ILE A 128 -7.88 -9.01 -0.10
CA ILE A 128 -8.81 -8.29 -0.97
C ILE A 128 -8.27 -6.91 -1.37
N ILE A 129 -7.58 -6.22 -0.47
CA ILE A 129 -7.04 -4.87 -0.73
C ILE A 129 -5.94 -4.92 -1.79
N VAL A 130 -5.07 -5.94 -1.74
CA VAL A 130 -3.94 -6.08 -2.68
C VAL A 130 -4.43 -6.58 -4.04
N ARG A 131 -5.48 -7.39 -4.06
CA ARG A 131 -6.03 -7.99 -5.29
C ARG A 131 -6.79 -7.00 -6.16
N TYR A 132 -7.44 -5.99 -5.56
CA TYR A 132 -8.22 -5.00 -6.31
C TYR A 132 -7.52 -3.64 -6.36
N PRO A 133 -7.19 -3.12 -7.55
CA PRO A 133 -6.41 -1.89 -7.69
C PRO A 133 -7.14 -0.66 -7.10
N ASP A 134 -8.47 -0.62 -7.18
CA ASP A 134 -9.27 0.46 -6.61
C ASP A 134 -9.21 0.50 -5.07
N LEU A 135 -9.25 -0.67 -4.42
CA LEU A 135 -9.10 -0.77 -2.96
C LEU A 135 -7.67 -0.41 -2.54
N LEU A 136 -6.67 -0.82 -3.33
CA LEU A 136 -5.29 -0.44 -3.10
C LEU A 136 -5.09 1.09 -3.20
N ASN A 137 -5.83 1.77 -4.08
CA ASN A 137 -5.78 3.22 -4.19
C ASN A 137 -6.29 3.94 -2.94
N VAL A 138 -7.22 3.35 -2.18
CA VAL A 138 -7.66 3.86 -0.87
C VAL A 138 -6.52 3.82 0.15
N VAL A 139 -5.69 2.77 0.15
CA VAL A 139 -4.51 2.70 1.04
C VAL A 139 -3.41 3.66 0.55
N LYS A 140 -3.20 3.74 -0.76
CA LYS A 140 -2.21 4.63 -1.37
C LYS A 140 -2.52 6.10 -1.12
N SER A 141 -3.79 6.51 -1.04
CA SER A 141 -4.14 7.90 -0.76
C SER A 141 -3.67 8.39 0.61
N VAL A 142 -3.48 7.47 1.56
CA VAL A 142 -2.88 7.79 2.88
C VAL A 142 -1.36 7.61 2.86
N TRP A 143 -0.85 6.56 2.20
CA TRP A 143 0.57 6.22 2.23
C TRP A 143 1.45 7.16 1.37
N ILE A 144 0.97 7.63 0.22
CA ILE A 144 1.74 8.51 -0.67
C ILE A 144 2.07 9.85 0.01
N PRO A 145 1.09 10.60 0.56
CA PRO A 145 1.33 11.87 1.23
C PRO A 145 1.74 11.69 2.70
N LYS A 146 2.30 10.55 3.10
CA LYS A 146 2.67 10.24 4.49
C LYS A 146 3.54 11.30 5.16
N LYS A 147 4.40 11.99 4.38
CA LYS A 147 5.23 13.10 4.91
C LYS A 147 4.35 14.29 5.33
N ALA A 148 3.40 14.69 4.50
CA ALA A 148 2.47 15.77 4.81
C ALA A 148 1.60 15.41 6.01
N ILE A 149 1.02 14.20 6.03
CA ILE A 149 0.24 13.71 7.18
C ILE A 149 1.09 13.68 8.46
N MET A 150 2.35 13.25 8.38
CA MET A 150 3.26 13.24 9.54
C MET A 150 3.56 14.63 10.07
N TYR A 151 3.80 15.62 9.19
CA TYR A 151 4.01 17.01 9.61
C TYR A 151 2.74 17.61 10.23
N THR A 152 1.56 17.35 9.66
CA THR A 152 0.29 17.78 10.23
C THR A 152 0.03 17.13 11.59
N TYR A 153 0.33 15.85 11.74
CA TYR A 153 0.21 15.15 13.03
C TYR A 153 1.20 15.66 14.07
N PHE A 154 2.43 15.98 13.68
CA PHE A 154 3.40 16.60 14.57
C PHE A 154 2.92 17.99 15.04
N LEU A 155 2.44 18.82 14.11
CA LEU A 155 1.83 20.11 14.43
C LEU A 155 0.63 19.95 15.38
N PHE A 156 -0.21 18.94 15.15
CA PHE A 156 -1.35 18.62 16.01
C PHE A 156 -0.91 18.31 17.46
N ILE A 157 0.12 17.47 17.64
CA ILE A 157 0.66 17.16 18.98
C ILE A 157 1.23 18.41 19.64
N VAL A 158 1.99 19.24 18.91
CA VAL A 158 2.58 20.48 19.45
C VAL A 158 1.48 21.43 19.94
N LEU A 159 0.46 21.66 19.12
CA LEU A 159 -0.67 22.51 19.48
C LEU A 159 -1.44 21.93 20.67
N MET A 160 -1.75 20.63 20.64
CA MET A 160 -2.42 19.95 21.74
C MET A 160 -1.63 20.03 23.04
N TYR A 161 -0.31 19.95 22.99
CA TYR A 161 0.55 20.12 24.17
C TYR A 161 0.47 21.54 24.74
N ILE A 162 0.44 22.57 23.90
CA ILE A 162 0.24 23.96 24.33
C ILE A 162 -1.11 24.12 25.06
N PHE A 163 -2.20 23.59 24.47
CA PHE A 163 -3.52 23.61 25.13
C PHE A 163 -3.54 22.79 26.42
N THR A 164 -2.80 21.68 26.47
CA THR A 164 -2.69 20.86 27.68
C THR A 164 -1.96 21.63 28.78
N LEU A 165 -0.86 22.34 28.48
CA LEU A 165 -0.15 23.18 29.45
C LEU A 165 -1.07 24.27 30.00
N PHE A 166 -1.84 24.91 29.12
CA PHE A 166 -2.83 25.89 29.52
C PHE A 166 -3.90 25.25 30.42
N GLY A 167 -4.47 24.12 30.01
CA GLY A 167 -5.46 23.40 30.80
C GLY A 167 -4.94 22.93 32.16
N TYR A 168 -3.68 22.49 32.23
CA TYR A 168 -3.05 22.06 33.48
C TYR A 168 -2.82 23.22 34.46
N TYR A 169 -2.51 24.42 33.96
CA TYR A 169 -2.24 25.58 34.81
C TYR A 169 -3.52 26.32 35.23
N TRP A 170 -4.44 26.58 34.30
CA TRP A 170 -5.62 27.42 34.55
C TRP A 170 -6.93 26.64 34.74
N LEU A 171 -7.05 25.42 34.21
CA LEU A 171 -8.31 24.66 34.17
C LEU A 171 -8.20 23.28 34.84
N ARG A 172 -7.19 23.04 35.69
CA ARG A 172 -6.96 21.73 36.31
C ARG A 172 -8.16 21.22 37.09
N GLU A 173 -8.87 22.13 37.76
CA GLU A 173 -10.07 21.83 38.55
C GLU A 173 -11.27 21.39 37.68
N SER A 174 -11.26 21.66 36.37
CA SER A 174 -12.29 21.18 35.44
C SER A 174 -12.11 19.71 35.02
N TYR A 175 -10.91 19.16 35.17
CA TYR A 175 -10.67 17.76 34.84
C TYR A 175 -11.28 16.86 35.92
N PRO A 176 -11.96 15.76 35.54
CA PRO A 176 -12.37 14.74 36.49
C PRO A 176 -11.19 14.26 37.34
N GLU A 177 -11.47 13.90 38.59
CA GLU A 177 -10.46 13.39 39.52
C GLU A 177 -9.62 12.28 38.87
N GLU A 178 -8.33 12.27 39.19
CA GLU A 178 -7.30 11.40 38.63
C GLU A 178 -6.82 11.68 37.19
N TYR A 179 -7.58 12.34 36.31
CA TYR A 179 -7.22 12.42 34.88
C TYR A 179 -6.16 13.49 34.53
N CYS A 180 -5.88 14.43 35.42
CA CYS A 180 -4.90 15.50 35.21
C CYS A 180 -4.03 15.74 36.47
N ALA A 181 -3.43 14.65 36.99
CA ALA A 181 -2.51 14.72 38.15
C ALA A 181 -1.14 15.30 37.77
N SER A 182 -0.62 14.96 36.60
CA SER A 182 0.63 15.48 36.03
C SER A 182 0.39 16.01 34.62
N THR A 183 1.27 16.89 34.14
CA THR A 183 1.19 17.44 32.77
C THR A 183 1.16 16.33 31.70
N PHE A 184 1.96 15.28 31.90
CA PHE A 184 1.97 14.13 30.98
C PHE A 184 0.66 13.34 31.01
N LYS A 185 0.09 13.10 32.20
CA LYS A 185 -1.23 12.45 32.31
C LYS A 185 -2.32 13.30 31.67
N CYS A 186 -2.24 14.62 31.84
CA CYS A 186 -3.16 15.57 31.23
C CYS A 186 -3.04 15.55 29.68
N LEU A 187 -1.82 15.42 29.14
CA LEU A 187 -1.59 15.30 27.69
C LEU A 187 -2.18 14.01 27.13
N LEU A 188 -1.96 12.87 27.80
CA LEU A 188 -2.55 11.60 27.40
C LEU A 188 -4.08 11.65 27.47
N THR A 189 -4.63 12.28 28.51
CA THR A 189 -6.07 12.53 28.63
C THR A 189 -6.56 13.41 27.48
N ALA A 190 -5.85 14.49 27.13
CA ALA A 190 -6.22 15.35 26.01
C ALA A 190 -6.24 14.56 24.69
N ILE A 191 -5.20 13.77 24.40
CA ILE A 191 -5.14 12.91 23.20
C ILE A 191 -6.32 11.93 23.17
N ASP A 192 -6.57 11.22 24.28
CA ASP A 192 -7.59 10.18 24.34
C ASP A 192 -9.02 10.72 24.29
N ARG A 193 -9.29 11.79 25.04
CA ARG A 193 -10.65 12.30 25.25
C ARG A 193 -11.11 13.25 24.15
N SER A 194 -10.20 13.98 23.49
CA SER A 194 -10.59 14.98 22.50
C SER A 194 -11.39 14.41 21.33
N PHE A 195 -11.05 13.21 20.86
CA PHE A 195 -11.74 12.58 19.74
C PHE A 195 -12.94 11.72 20.17
N LYS A 196 -13.07 11.42 21.46
CA LYS A 196 -14.18 10.60 21.99
C LYS A 196 -15.40 11.42 22.40
N TYR A 197 -15.24 12.73 22.53
CA TYR A 197 -16.32 13.66 22.88
C TYR A 197 -16.56 14.63 21.72
N ASP A 198 -17.82 14.81 21.35
CA ASP A 198 -18.22 15.63 20.20
C ASP A 198 -17.80 17.11 20.31
N GLY A 199 -17.53 17.60 21.53
CA GLY A 199 -17.05 18.97 21.79
C GLY A 199 -15.55 19.11 22.02
N GLY A 200 -14.75 18.10 21.67
CA GLY A 200 -13.33 18.09 22.03
C GLY A 200 -13.11 17.88 23.53
N ILE A 201 -12.01 18.41 24.07
CA ILE A 201 -11.68 18.26 25.49
C ILE A 201 -12.67 18.97 26.43
N GLY A 202 -13.33 20.05 25.97
CA GLY A 202 -14.31 20.78 26.75
C GLY A 202 -15.55 19.96 27.11
N GLY A 203 -15.92 19.00 26.25
CA GLY A 203 -17.00 18.04 26.51
C GLY A 203 -16.67 17.02 27.61
N PHE A 204 -15.38 16.84 27.92
CA PHE A 204 -14.92 15.97 29.01
C PHE A 204 -14.83 16.71 30.36
N PHE A 205 -14.74 18.05 30.34
CA PHE A 205 -14.66 18.84 31.55
C PHE A 205 -15.95 18.85 32.35
N GLN A 206 -15.84 18.66 33.67
CA GLN A 206 -16.99 18.70 34.56
C GLN A 206 -17.46 20.14 34.76
N SER A 207 -18.76 20.37 34.86
CA SER A 207 -19.29 21.68 35.22
C SER A 207 -18.87 22.01 36.64
N PHE A 208 -18.02 23.02 36.78
CA PHE A 208 -17.51 23.42 38.07
C PHE A 208 -18.56 24.29 38.76
N ARG A 209 -19.30 23.73 39.72
CA ARG A 209 -20.11 24.48 40.70
C ARG A 209 -19.37 24.43 42.02
N LYS A 210 -18.69 25.51 42.40
CA LYS A 210 -18.28 25.73 43.79
C LYS A 210 -19.55 26.07 44.56
N ASP A 211 -19.91 25.22 45.53
CA ASP A 211 -21.01 25.46 46.47
C ASP A 211 -20.56 26.29 47.69
N ASP A 212 -19.39 26.94 47.61
CA ASP A 212 -18.85 27.80 48.64
C ASP A 212 -19.18 29.26 48.31
N GLY A 213 -20.18 29.81 49.01
CA GLY A 213 -20.81 31.12 48.80
C GLY A 213 -19.95 32.35 49.07
N ASN A 214 -18.67 32.36 48.69
CA ASN A 214 -17.79 33.52 48.76
C ASN A 214 -16.77 33.48 47.62
N ARG A 215 -17.16 33.97 46.41
CA ARG A 215 -16.31 34.59 45.36
C ARG A 215 -17.07 34.69 44.03
N GLU A 216 -17.97 35.66 43.88
CA GLU A 216 -18.72 35.88 42.61
C GLU A 216 -17.81 36.34 41.45
N ASP A 217 -16.75 37.13 41.71
CA ASP A 217 -15.89 37.69 40.64
C ASP A 217 -14.95 36.66 39.98
N SER A 218 -14.48 35.65 40.72
CA SER A 218 -13.60 34.61 40.15
C SER A 218 -14.33 33.64 39.23
N ASP A 219 -15.64 33.51 39.41
CA ASP A 219 -16.47 32.59 38.63
C ASP A 219 -16.71 33.10 37.21
N ILE A 220 -16.84 34.43 37.04
CA ILE A 220 -17.01 35.07 35.73
C ILE A 220 -15.71 34.95 34.91
N ALA A 221 -14.56 35.27 35.52
CA ALA A 221 -13.26 35.17 34.85
C ALA A 221 -12.92 33.71 34.46
N TYR A 222 -13.22 32.75 35.33
CA TYR A 222 -13.05 31.32 35.04
C TYR A 222 -14.01 30.85 33.93
N PHE A 223 -15.27 31.29 33.96
CA PHE A 223 -16.24 30.99 32.91
C PHE A 223 -15.76 31.47 31.55
N PHE A 224 -15.31 32.72 31.43
CA PHE A 224 -14.78 33.24 30.16
C PHE A 224 -13.50 32.52 29.74
N THR A 225 -12.59 32.25 30.67
CA THR A 225 -11.36 31.49 30.39
C THR A 225 -11.68 30.11 29.81
N ARG A 226 -12.60 29.39 30.44
CA ARG A 226 -13.07 28.08 29.95
C ARG A 226 -13.81 28.20 28.63
N PHE A 227 -14.70 29.18 28.48
CA PHE A 227 -15.46 29.40 27.24
C PHE A 227 -14.51 29.59 26.05
N PHE A 228 -13.53 30.48 26.16
CA PHE A 228 -12.57 30.71 25.08
C PHE A 228 -11.66 29.50 24.87
N PHE A 229 -11.21 28.84 25.94
CA PHE A 229 -10.41 27.63 25.83
C PHE A 229 -11.13 26.53 25.05
N ASP A 230 -12.35 26.18 25.46
CA ASP A 230 -13.14 25.11 24.84
C ASP A 230 -13.42 25.41 23.35
N ASN A 231 -13.82 26.65 23.03
CA ASN A 231 -14.13 27.06 21.65
C ASN A 231 -12.88 27.11 20.76
N ILE A 232 -11.78 27.72 21.23
CA ILE A 232 -10.54 27.81 20.44
C ILE A 232 -9.96 26.41 20.25
N TYR A 233 -9.95 25.58 21.29
CA TYR A 233 -9.52 24.18 21.21
C TYR A 233 -10.31 23.42 20.15
N TYR A 234 -11.65 23.51 20.20
CA TYR A 234 -12.52 22.81 19.28
C TYR A 234 -12.34 23.27 17.84
N ILE A 235 -12.35 24.58 17.58
CA ILE A 235 -12.17 25.12 16.22
C ILE A 235 -10.79 24.72 15.68
N LEU A 236 -9.73 24.93 16.45
CA LEU A 236 -8.37 24.78 15.95
C LEU A 236 -7.96 23.30 15.84
N LEU A 237 -8.17 22.48 16.87
CA LEU A 237 -7.72 21.08 16.88
C LEU A 237 -8.75 20.11 16.29
N MET A 238 -10.04 20.31 16.53
CA MET A 238 -11.05 19.37 16.03
C MET A 238 -11.48 19.72 14.60
N ILE A 239 -11.86 20.98 14.34
CA ILE A 239 -12.35 21.35 13.01
C ILE A 239 -11.18 21.51 12.02
N VAL A 240 -10.26 22.44 12.31
CA VAL A 240 -9.22 22.81 11.33
C VAL A 240 -8.26 21.64 11.07
N MET A 241 -7.69 21.01 12.11
CA MET A 241 -6.69 19.96 11.90
C MET A 241 -7.26 18.68 11.26
N ILE A 242 -8.46 18.24 11.64
CA ILE A 242 -9.09 17.05 11.01
C ILE A 242 -9.42 17.34 9.54
N ASN A 243 -9.92 18.53 9.23
CA ASN A 243 -10.23 18.92 7.86
C ASN A 243 -8.97 19.08 6.99
N ILE A 244 -7.85 19.53 7.56
CA ILE A 244 -6.56 19.53 6.85
C ILE A 244 -6.13 18.10 6.50
N VAL A 245 -6.18 17.16 7.45
CA VAL A 245 -5.81 15.75 7.19
C VAL A 245 -6.74 15.13 6.15
N SER A 246 -8.05 15.36 6.27
CA SER A 246 -9.04 14.86 5.32
C SER A 246 -8.83 15.47 3.94
N GLY A 247 -8.51 16.77 3.86
CA GLY A 247 -8.18 17.46 2.63
C GLY A 247 -6.98 16.85 1.91
N ILE A 248 -5.90 16.56 2.64
CA ILE A 248 -4.70 15.89 2.08
C ILE A 248 -5.06 14.52 1.50
N ILE A 249 -5.90 13.73 2.19
CA ILE A 249 -6.29 12.39 1.73
C ILE A 249 -7.21 12.48 0.50
N ILE A 250 -8.17 13.40 0.49
CA ILE A 250 -9.10 13.60 -0.63
C ILE A 250 -8.35 14.06 -1.88
N ASP A 251 -7.42 14.99 -1.74
CA ASP A 251 -6.59 15.49 -2.83
C ASP A 251 -5.77 14.35 -3.47
N GLN A 252 -5.08 13.55 -2.64
CA GLN A 252 -4.33 12.41 -3.14
C GLN A 252 -5.22 11.35 -3.80
N PHE A 253 -6.39 11.07 -3.24
CA PHE A 253 -7.33 10.12 -3.82
C PHE A 253 -7.86 10.62 -5.17
N GLY A 254 -8.08 11.94 -5.29
CA GLY A 254 -8.41 12.62 -6.55
C GLY A 254 -7.31 12.44 -7.60
N GLU A 255 -6.05 12.70 -7.24
CA GLU A 255 -4.89 12.55 -8.13
C GLU A 255 -4.74 11.10 -8.63
N LEU A 256 -4.85 10.11 -7.75
CA LEU A 256 -4.76 8.69 -8.12
C LEU A 256 -5.85 8.29 -9.11
N ARG A 257 -7.07 8.79 -8.92
CA ARG A 257 -8.19 8.55 -9.82
C ARG A 257 -7.97 9.21 -11.18
N GLU A 258 -7.50 10.45 -11.20
CA GLU A 258 -7.20 11.18 -12.43
C GLU A 258 -6.08 10.49 -13.22
N LYS A 259 -5.02 10.06 -12.54
CA LYS A 259 -3.92 9.31 -13.16
C LYS A 259 -4.40 8.02 -13.81
N SER A 260 -5.28 7.26 -13.14
CA SER A 260 -5.87 6.05 -13.71
C SER A 260 -6.70 6.37 -14.97
N LYS A 261 -7.52 7.43 -14.91
CA LYS A 261 -8.34 7.87 -16.05
C LYS A 261 -7.47 8.33 -17.23
N ASN A 262 -6.40 9.07 -16.96
CA ASN A 262 -5.47 9.54 -17.97
C ASN A 262 -4.72 8.37 -18.62
N TYR A 263 -4.31 7.38 -17.83
CA TYR A 263 -3.71 6.15 -18.35
C TYR A 263 -4.67 5.39 -19.29
N ASP A 264 -5.93 5.19 -18.88
CA ASP A 264 -6.94 4.51 -19.71
C ASP A 264 -7.28 5.30 -20.98
N SER A 265 -7.23 6.64 -20.91
CA SER A 265 -7.40 7.52 -22.07
C SER A 265 -6.22 7.39 -23.03
N ASP A 266 -4.99 7.45 -22.53
CA ASP A 266 -3.79 7.34 -23.36
C ASP A 266 -3.70 5.97 -24.04
N LEU A 267 -4.08 4.89 -23.36
CA LEU A 267 -4.12 3.54 -23.94
C LEU A 267 -5.06 3.44 -25.16
N LYS A 268 -6.16 4.21 -25.15
CA LYS A 268 -7.17 4.19 -26.21
C LYS A 268 -6.88 5.18 -27.32
N ASN A 269 -6.30 6.32 -26.97
CA ASN A 269 -6.27 7.49 -27.82
C ASN A 269 -4.87 7.83 -28.34
N LYS A 270 -3.80 7.17 -27.88
CA LYS A 270 -2.43 7.44 -28.34
C LYS A 270 -1.72 6.14 -28.71
N CYS A 271 -0.95 6.19 -29.80
CA CYS A 271 -0.11 5.07 -30.19
C CYS A 271 1.14 5.00 -29.31
N PHE A 272 1.42 3.82 -28.73
CA PHE A 272 2.55 3.60 -27.81
C PHE A 272 3.93 3.84 -28.47
N ILE A 273 4.05 3.58 -29.77
CA ILE A 273 5.34 3.63 -30.48
C ILE A 273 5.66 5.03 -30.99
N CYS A 274 4.73 5.66 -31.72
CA CYS A 274 4.98 6.95 -32.35
C CYS A 274 4.43 8.14 -31.57
N GLY A 275 3.53 7.93 -30.61
CA GLY A 275 2.95 9.00 -29.80
C GLY A 275 1.81 9.80 -30.47
N PHE A 276 1.48 9.53 -31.73
CA PHE A 276 0.34 10.16 -32.38
C PHE A 276 -0.98 9.78 -31.72
N SER A 277 -1.88 10.74 -31.63
CA SER A 277 -3.24 10.53 -31.18
C SER A 277 -4.11 9.88 -32.25
N ASN A 278 -5.21 9.26 -31.82
CA ASN A 278 -6.21 8.70 -32.71
C ASN A 278 -6.70 9.74 -33.73
N GLU A 279 -7.01 10.95 -33.26
CA GLU A 279 -7.48 12.06 -34.09
C GLU A 279 -6.45 12.48 -35.17
N GLU A 280 -5.17 12.53 -34.80
CA GLU A 280 -4.09 12.86 -35.76
C GLU A 280 -3.94 11.78 -36.83
N ILE A 281 -4.05 10.50 -36.46
CA ILE A 281 -3.92 9.38 -37.40
C ILE A 281 -5.12 9.32 -38.35
N GLU A 282 -6.34 9.44 -37.84
CA GLU A 282 -7.56 9.39 -38.66
C GLU A 282 -7.64 10.57 -39.63
N LYS A 283 -7.10 11.74 -39.25
CA LYS A 283 -7.19 12.97 -40.05
C LYS A 283 -6.05 13.14 -41.06
N ASP A 284 -4.81 12.88 -40.65
CA ASP A 284 -3.61 13.25 -41.41
C ASP A 284 -2.96 12.06 -42.14
N SER A 285 -3.56 10.87 -42.08
CA SER A 285 -3.05 9.69 -42.78
C SER A 285 -3.37 9.70 -44.28
N ASP A 286 -2.42 9.24 -45.09
CA ASP A 286 -2.50 9.24 -46.56
C ASP A 286 -3.64 8.37 -47.12
N LYS A 287 -4.23 7.50 -46.28
CA LYS A 287 -5.22 6.49 -46.68
C LYS A 287 -6.49 6.49 -45.82
N ASN A 288 -6.75 7.52 -45.02
CA ASN A 288 -7.83 7.51 -44.01
C ASN A 288 -7.77 6.22 -43.16
N GLN A 289 -6.58 5.89 -42.68
CA GLN A 289 -6.30 4.65 -41.99
C GLN A 289 -6.86 4.70 -40.56
N ASP A 290 -7.59 3.64 -40.16
CA ASP A 290 -8.10 3.49 -38.81
C ASP A 290 -6.92 3.32 -37.81
N PHE A 291 -7.02 3.97 -36.65
CA PHE A 291 -6.09 3.82 -35.55
C PHE A 291 -5.91 2.37 -35.09
N LYS A 292 -6.96 1.54 -35.19
CA LYS A 292 -6.83 0.10 -34.91
C LYS A 292 -5.92 -0.61 -35.89
N PHE A 293 -5.95 -0.23 -37.17
CA PHE A 293 -5.05 -0.80 -38.16
C PHE A 293 -3.63 -0.30 -37.91
N HIS A 294 -3.46 0.99 -37.63
CA HIS A 294 -2.15 1.56 -37.27
C HIS A 294 -1.50 0.85 -36.07
N THR A 295 -2.24 0.54 -35.03
CA THR A 295 -1.70 -0.11 -33.82
C THR A 295 -1.46 -1.62 -33.98
N LYS A 296 -2.11 -2.29 -34.93
CA LYS A 296 -1.97 -3.74 -35.16
C LYS A 296 -1.01 -4.11 -36.28
N GLU A 297 -0.92 -3.30 -37.32
CA GLU A 297 -0.13 -3.62 -38.51
C GLU A 297 1.13 -2.75 -38.59
N ASP A 298 0.99 -1.42 -38.49
CA ASP A 298 2.15 -0.52 -38.59
C ASP A 298 3.00 -0.55 -37.32
N HIS A 299 2.38 -0.28 -36.17
CA HIS A 299 3.03 -0.04 -34.88
C HIS A 299 2.58 -1.03 -33.81
N TYR A 300 2.59 -2.32 -34.17
CA TYR A 300 2.35 -3.36 -33.18
C TYR A 300 3.52 -3.48 -32.21
N MET A 301 3.27 -3.15 -30.94
CA MET A 301 4.29 -3.09 -29.89
C MET A 301 5.16 -4.36 -29.81
N TRP A 302 4.56 -5.53 -30.01
CA TRP A 302 5.26 -6.81 -29.89
C TRP A 302 6.22 -7.08 -31.04
N ASN A 303 5.97 -6.52 -32.24
CA ASN A 303 6.90 -6.68 -33.37
C ASN A 303 8.24 -6.00 -33.10
N TYR A 304 8.25 -4.84 -32.43
CA TYR A 304 9.48 -4.17 -32.01
C TYR A 304 10.26 -5.01 -31.01
N LEU A 305 9.57 -5.64 -30.08
CA LEU A 305 10.19 -6.54 -29.12
C LEU A 305 10.77 -7.79 -29.80
N TYR A 306 9.98 -8.45 -30.66
CA TYR A 306 10.44 -9.62 -31.40
C TYR A 306 11.64 -9.30 -32.28
N TYR A 307 11.69 -8.09 -32.83
CA TYR A 307 12.85 -7.63 -33.60
C TYR A 307 14.11 -7.49 -32.73
N ILE A 308 13.99 -6.96 -31.51
CA ILE A 308 15.12 -6.90 -30.58
C ILE A 308 15.60 -8.30 -30.19
N ALA A 309 14.68 -9.22 -29.88
CA ALA A 309 15.02 -10.61 -29.58
C ALA A 309 15.67 -11.33 -30.77
N TYR A 310 15.14 -11.10 -31.98
CA TYR A 310 15.69 -11.62 -33.24
C TYR A 310 17.14 -11.15 -33.46
N LEU A 311 17.41 -9.86 -33.24
CA LEU A 311 18.78 -9.34 -33.33
C LEU A 311 19.70 -9.97 -32.27
N GLN A 312 19.22 -10.26 -31.07
CA GLN A 312 20.06 -10.89 -30.03
C GLN A 312 20.42 -12.36 -30.34
N ASP A 313 19.52 -13.09 -31.00
CA ASP A 313 19.75 -14.50 -31.36
C ASP A 313 20.58 -14.66 -32.65
N LYS A 314 20.41 -13.73 -33.59
CA LYS A 314 21.12 -13.75 -34.87
C LYS A 314 22.61 -13.43 -34.71
N LYS A 315 23.46 -14.11 -35.48
CA LYS A 315 24.90 -13.83 -35.49
C LYS A 315 25.18 -12.46 -36.11
N GLN A 316 26.03 -11.66 -35.46
CA GLN A 316 26.41 -10.32 -35.94
C GLN A 316 26.98 -10.31 -37.37
N THR A 317 27.64 -11.40 -37.80
CA THR A 317 28.18 -11.53 -39.17
C THR A 317 27.11 -11.63 -40.25
N GLU A 318 25.87 -11.96 -39.88
CA GLU A 318 24.73 -12.14 -40.78
C GLU A 318 23.81 -10.90 -40.80
N TYR A 319 24.18 -9.84 -40.07
CA TYR A 319 23.38 -8.62 -40.03
C TYR A 319 23.41 -7.92 -41.39
N THR A 320 22.23 -7.49 -41.84
CA THR A 320 22.10 -6.49 -42.90
C THR A 320 22.52 -5.12 -42.41
N GLY A 321 22.76 -4.15 -43.31
CA GLY A 321 23.17 -2.80 -42.90
C GLY A 321 22.20 -2.09 -41.94
N ILE A 322 20.89 -2.33 -42.09
CA ILE A 322 19.87 -1.77 -41.19
C ILE A 322 19.90 -2.46 -39.83
N GLU A 323 20.03 -3.79 -39.82
CA GLU A 323 20.15 -4.58 -38.59
C GLU A 323 21.40 -4.19 -37.79
N SER A 324 22.54 -3.99 -38.45
CA SER A 324 23.76 -3.50 -37.82
C SER A 324 23.58 -2.12 -37.21
N TYR A 325 22.92 -1.20 -37.92
CA TYR A 325 22.61 0.14 -37.39
C TYR A 325 21.73 0.06 -36.13
N VAL A 326 20.66 -0.74 -36.16
CA VAL A 326 19.77 -0.88 -34.99
C VAL A 326 20.48 -1.58 -33.83
N ALA A 327 21.26 -2.62 -34.10
CA ALA A 327 22.05 -3.33 -33.09
C ALA A 327 23.06 -2.40 -32.40
N GLU A 328 23.77 -1.56 -33.16
CA GLU A 328 24.69 -0.55 -32.61
C GLU A 328 23.93 0.44 -31.70
N LYS A 329 22.75 0.90 -32.12
CA LYS A 329 21.93 1.81 -31.30
C LYS A 329 21.41 1.17 -30.02
N ILE A 330 21.05 -0.11 -30.06
CA ILE A 330 20.66 -0.87 -28.87
C ILE A 330 21.85 -1.00 -27.90
N GLU A 331 23.05 -1.30 -28.41
CA GLU A 331 24.27 -1.42 -27.59
C GLU A 331 24.65 -0.08 -26.94
N GLN A 332 24.53 1.03 -27.68
CA GLN A 332 24.71 2.40 -27.18
C GLN A 332 23.58 2.84 -26.22
N LYS A 333 22.56 1.99 -26.00
CA LYS A 333 21.34 2.31 -25.24
C LYS A 333 20.63 3.58 -25.75
N GLU A 334 20.66 3.79 -27.06
CA GLU A 334 19.99 4.88 -27.77
C GLU A 334 18.66 4.42 -28.40
N ILE A 335 17.61 5.23 -28.26
CA ILE A 335 16.27 4.92 -28.79
C ILE A 335 15.94 5.61 -30.12
N SER A 336 16.92 6.25 -30.75
CA SER A 336 16.69 7.08 -31.95
C SER A 336 16.15 6.30 -33.16
N TRP A 337 16.25 4.97 -33.13
CA TRP A 337 15.72 4.09 -34.16
C TRP A 337 14.20 3.86 -34.03
N PHE A 338 13.58 4.17 -32.88
CA PHE A 338 12.12 4.16 -32.74
C PHE A 338 11.51 5.35 -33.50
N PRO A 339 10.35 5.17 -34.17
CA PRO A 339 9.74 6.21 -34.98
C PRO A 339 8.91 7.18 -34.12
N ILE A 340 9.58 8.00 -33.30
CA ILE A 340 8.93 9.01 -32.45
C ILE A 340 8.34 10.12 -33.33
N ASN A 341 7.05 10.39 -33.23
CA ASN A 341 6.30 11.32 -34.10
C ASN A 341 6.48 11.03 -35.60
N ARG A 342 6.67 9.76 -35.97
CA ARG A 342 6.82 9.32 -37.36
C ARG A 342 6.01 8.04 -37.54
N ALA A 343 5.39 7.89 -38.70
CA ALA A 343 4.66 6.67 -39.08
C ALA A 343 4.61 6.57 -40.60
N ILE A 344 4.57 5.34 -41.13
CA ILE A 344 4.55 5.08 -42.58
C ILE A 344 3.30 5.68 -43.23
N CYS A 345 2.17 5.64 -42.51
CA CYS A 345 0.88 6.13 -42.98
C CYS A 345 0.70 7.66 -42.90
N MET A 346 1.62 8.39 -42.26
CA MET A 346 1.47 9.83 -42.00
C MET A 346 2.13 10.67 -43.10
N ASN A 347 1.43 11.73 -43.52
CA ASN A 347 1.93 12.69 -44.50
C ASN A 347 3.29 13.29 -44.10
N LYS A 348 4.23 13.36 -45.05
CA LYS A 348 5.59 13.88 -44.83
C LYS A 348 5.63 15.33 -44.30
N SER A 349 4.58 16.12 -44.48
CA SER A 349 4.46 17.50 -43.99
C SER A 349 4.28 17.62 -42.47
N VAL A 350 3.83 16.54 -41.79
CA VAL A 350 3.57 16.51 -40.33
C VAL A 350 4.83 16.17 -39.51
N LEU A 351 5.90 15.71 -40.16
CA LEU A 351 7.13 15.18 -39.54
C LEU A 351 8.01 16.23 -38.80
N VAL A 352 7.58 17.49 -38.69
CA VAL A 352 8.38 18.62 -38.16
C VAL A 352 7.93 19.08 -36.76
N LYS A 353 7.50 18.15 -35.89
CA LYS A 353 7.36 18.42 -34.45
C LYS A 353 8.36 17.58 -33.66
N GLU A 354 9.65 17.89 -33.83
CA GLU A 354 10.70 17.41 -32.93
C GLU A 354 10.66 18.23 -31.63
N ASN A 355 9.98 17.70 -30.61
CA ASN A 355 10.08 18.23 -29.26
C ASN A 355 11.20 17.48 -28.53
N GLN A 356 12.44 17.97 -28.67
CA GLN A 356 13.67 17.37 -28.11
C GLN A 356 13.57 17.10 -26.58
N GLN A 357 12.71 17.83 -25.88
CA GLN A 357 12.46 17.67 -24.44
C GLN A 357 11.68 16.39 -24.08
N VAL A 358 10.75 15.94 -24.93
CA VAL A 358 9.93 14.73 -24.70
C VAL A 358 10.74 13.46 -24.96
N VAL A 359 11.64 13.50 -25.94
CA VAL A 359 12.56 12.39 -26.27
C VAL A 359 13.49 12.09 -25.09
N ASN A 360 13.98 13.13 -24.39
CA ASN A 360 14.89 12.95 -23.25
C ASN A 360 14.18 12.41 -22.00
N SER A 361 12.92 12.79 -21.75
CA SER A 361 12.14 12.23 -20.63
C SER A 361 11.64 10.81 -20.90
N LEU A 362 11.28 10.48 -22.15
CA LEU A 362 10.93 9.12 -22.57
C LEU A 362 12.13 8.18 -22.61
N LYS A 363 13.34 8.66 -22.94
CA LYS A 363 14.58 7.87 -22.91
C LYS A 363 14.85 7.22 -21.55
N GLU A 364 14.62 7.94 -20.47
CA GLU A 364 14.83 7.42 -19.10
C GLU A 364 13.75 6.40 -18.70
N ILE A 365 12.50 6.65 -19.07
CA ILE A 365 11.37 5.75 -18.74
C ILE A 365 11.42 4.48 -19.60
N MET A 366 11.62 4.59 -20.92
CA MET A 366 11.71 3.45 -21.82
C MET A 366 12.96 2.59 -21.56
N LYS A 367 14.10 3.15 -21.13
CA LYS A 367 15.25 2.35 -20.68
C LYS A 367 14.87 1.38 -19.58
N SER A 368 14.07 1.83 -18.61
CA SER A 368 13.62 0.99 -17.51
C SER A 368 12.55 -0.01 -17.95
N VAL A 369 11.59 0.40 -18.78
CA VAL A 369 10.46 -0.45 -19.21
C VAL A 369 10.91 -1.50 -20.23
N ILE A 370 11.66 -1.11 -21.27
CA ILE A 370 12.15 -2.02 -22.33
C ILE A 370 13.13 -3.04 -21.73
N PHE A 371 14.01 -2.62 -20.80
CA PHE A 371 14.89 -3.57 -20.11
C PHE A 371 14.09 -4.61 -19.34
N TYR A 372 13.07 -4.21 -18.57
CA TYR A 372 12.20 -5.15 -17.84
C TYR A 372 11.34 -6.02 -18.76
N PHE A 373 10.81 -5.47 -19.85
CA PHE A 373 9.94 -6.18 -20.79
C PHE A 373 10.71 -7.19 -21.65
N ILE A 374 11.87 -6.82 -22.19
CA ILE A 374 12.78 -7.74 -22.90
C ILE A 374 13.19 -8.89 -21.99
N TYR A 375 13.43 -8.61 -20.71
CA TYR A 375 13.86 -9.62 -19.75
C TYR A 375 12.80 -10.66 -19.40
N ILE A 376 11.55 -10.22 -19.23
CA ILE A 376 10.43 -11.13 -18.94
C ILE A 376 10.19 -12.09 -20.11
N LEU A 377 10.41 -11.65 -21.34
CA LEU A 377 10.16 -12.45 -22.55
C LEU A 377 11.32 -13.37 -22.93
N ALA A 378 12.57 -12.97 -22.69
CA ALA A 378 13.73 -13.87 -22.83
C ALA A 378 13.61 -15.12 -21.91
N TYR A 379 12.98 -14.97 -20.74
CA TYR A 379 12.76 -16.07 -19.80
C TYR A 379 11.57 -16.97 -20.19
N TYR A 380 10.51 -16.41 -20.78
CA TYR A 380 9.34 -17.19 -21.23
C TYR A 380 9.59 -17.99 -22.52
N PHE A 381 10.57 -17.58 -23.34
CA PHE A 381 10.88 -18.23 -24.63
C PHE A 381 12.11 -19.16 -24.59
N GLN A 382 12.73 -19.35 -23.42
CA GLN A 382 13.78 -20.37 -23.20
C GLN A 382 13.26 -21.67 -22.54
N ALA A 383 11.93 -21.80 -22.37
CA ALA A 383 11.26 -23.00 -21.84
C ALA A 383 10.62 -23.85 -22.94
#